data_AF-A0A315QUD7-F1
#
_entry.id   AF-A0A315QUD7-F1
#
_cell.length_a   1.000
_cell.length_b   1.000
_cell.length_c   1.000
_cell.angle_alpha   90.00
_cell.angle_beta   90.00
_cell.angle_gamma   90.00
#
_symmetry.space_group_name_H-M   'P 1'
#
loop_
_entity.id
_entity.type
_entity.pdbx_description
1 polymer ?
#
loop_
_entity_poly.entity_id
_entity_poly.type
_entity_poly.pdbx_seq_one_letter_code
_entity_poly.pdbx_strand_id
1 'polypeptide(L)' 'MELDLRILQNKTNFKDVEKEIFRIVCKEARKRFKKILEEIDQAIMENRDKDKFKLKDIKERTIDTLFGEVTIKRRYYQDS' A
#
# COMPACT_ATOMS: atom_id res chain seq x y z
N MET A 1 13.80 21.23 5.10
CA MET A 1 14.79 21.75 6.06
C MET A 1 16.02 20.86 6.20
N GLU A 2 15.92 19.54 6.46
CA GLU A 2 17.13 18.71 6.66
C GLU A 2 17.88 18.36 5.36
N LEU A 3 17.17 18.14 4.24
CA LEU A 3 17.78 17.81 2.95
C LEU A 3 18.44 19.03 2.29
N ASP A 4 17.79 20.19 2.39
CA ASP A 4 18.25 21.46 1.80
C ASP A 4 19.62 21.88 2.39
N LEU A 5 19.78 21.74 3.72
CA LEU A 5 21.05 22.01 4.42
C LEU A 5 22.18 21.06 4.00
N ARG A 6 21.87 19.79 3.69
CA ARG A 6 22.87 18.79 3.26
C ARG A 6 23.38 19.06 1.84
N ILE A 7 22.49 19.54 0.95
CA ILE A 7 22.84 19.99 -0.40
C ILE A 7 23.75 21.21 -0.33
N LEU A 8 23.37 22.22 0.46
CA LEU A 8 24.15 23.46 0.61
C LEU A 8 25.54 23.23 1.24
N GLN A 9 25.71 22.20 2.07
CA GLN A 9 27.00 21.83 2.67
C GLN A 9 27.86 20.92 1.78
N ASN A 10 27.45 20.63 0.54
CA ASN A 10 28.12 19.68 -0.35
C ASN A 10 28.29 18.27 0.26
N LYS A 11 27.44 17.92 1.23
CA LYS A 11 27.45 16.63 1.95
C LYS A 11 26.54 15.57 1.31
N THR A 12 25.92 15.90 0.18
CA THR A 12 25.04 15.01 -0.58
C THR A 12 25.19 15.35 -2.07
N ASN A 13 24.98 14.38 -2.94
CA ASN A 13 24.97 14.57 -4.39
C ASN A 13 23.53 14.47 -4.93
N PHE A 14 23.32 14.82 -6.21
CA PHE A 14 22.01 14.74 -6.86
C PHE A 14 21.39 13.33 -6.84
N LYS A 15 22.22 12.28 -6.87
CA LYS A 15 21.76 10.88 -6.81
C LYS A 15 21.14 10.53 -5.46
N ASP A 16 21.67 11.11 -4.38
CA ASP A 16 21.12 10.90 -3.04
C ASP A 16 19.81 11.66 -2.83
N VAL A 17 19.67 12.85 -3.45
CA VAL A 17 18.41 13.60 -3.51
C VAL A 17 17.36 12.80 -4.29
N GLU A 18 17.71 12.28 -5.47
CA GLU A 18 16.84 11.45 -6.30
C GLU A 18 16.33 10.21 -5.55
N LYS A 19 17.23 9.48 -4.88
CA LYS A 19 16.86 8.32 -4.05
C LYS A 19 15.89 8.69 -2.94
N GLU A 20 16.07 9.85 -2.31
CA GLU A 20 15.18 10.28 -1.22
C GLU A 20 13.79 10.63 -1.74
N ILE A 21 13.71 11.35 -2.86
CA ILE A 21 12.44 11.60 -3.56
C ILE A 21 11.77 10.28 -3.91
N PHE A 22 12.50 9.33 -4.49
CA PHE A 22 11.97 8.01 -4.83
C PHE A 22 11.41 7.27 -3.61
N ARG A 23 12.12 7.28 -2.47
CA ARG A 23 11.63 6.67 -1.22
C ARG A 23 10.34 7.32 -0.74
N ILE A 24 10.23 8.65 -0.81
CA ILE A 24 9.03 9.40 -0.43
C ILE A 24 7.86 8.99 -1.33
N VAL A 25 8.06 8.96 -2.65
CA VAL A 25 7.05 8.55 -3.62
C VAL A 25 6.60 7.10 -3.35
N CYS A 26 7.52 6.15 -3.16
CA CYS A 26 7.17 4.77 -2.83
C CYS A 26 6.40 4.65 -1.51
N LYS A 27 6.73 5.46 -0.51
CA LYS A 27 6.01 5.48 0.78
C LYS A 27 4.55 5.94 0.59
N GLU A 28 4.32 7.01 -0.15
CA GLU A 28 2.96 7.49 -0.42
C GLU A 28 2.18 6.56 -1.36
N ALA A 29 2.85 5.97 -2.36
CA ALA A 29 2.27 4.96 -3.23
C ALA A 29 1.77 3.74 -2.43
N ARG A 30 2.58 3.21 -1.49
CA ARG A 30 2.16 2.10 -0.60
C ARG A 30 0.89 2.43 0.18
N LYS A 31 0.83 3.62 0.79
CA LYS A 31 -0.35 4.05 1.56
C LYS A 31 -1.59 4.16 0.67
N ARG A 32 -1.45 4.77 -0.51
CA ARG A 32 -2.57 4.95 -1.44
C ARG A 32 -3.05 3.62 -1.97
N PHE A 33 -2.14 2.73 -2.36
CA PHE A 33 -2.46 1.41 -2.86
C PHE A 33 -3.17 0.56 -1.79
N LYS A 34 -2.67 0.58 -0.55
CA LYS A 34 -3.34 -0.07 0.59
C LYS A 34 -4.79 0.36 0.72
N LYS A 35 -5.05 1.67 0.72
CA LYS A 35 -6.40 2.22 0.86
C LYS A 35 -7.33 1.77 -0.28
N ILE A 36 -6.85 1.80 -1.51
CA ILE A 36 -7.62 1.32 -2.68
C ILE A 36 -7.99 -0.16 -2.53
N LEU A 37 -7.06 -1.00 -2.06
CA LEU A 37 -7.35 -2.42 -1.85
C LEU A 37 -8.38 -2.66 -0.73
N GLU A 38 -8.35 -1.88 0.34
CA GLU A 38 -9.34 -1.94 1.42
C GLU A 38 -10.72 -1.47 0.94
N GLU A 39 -10.78 -0.43 0.09
CA GLU A 39 -12.02 0.02 -0.56
C GLU A 39 -12.60 -1.05 -1.50
N ILE A 40 -11.74 -1.73 -2.26
CA ILE A 40 -12.15 -2.87 -3.10
C ILE A 40 -12.70 -4.01 -2.24
N ASP A 41 -12.04 -4.37 -1.14
CA ASP A 41 -12.53 -5.41 -0.23
C ASP A 41 -13.91 -5.05 0.36
N GLN A 42 -14.12 -3.78 0.71
CA GLN A 42 -15.42 -3.28 1.16
C GLN A 42 -16.49 -3.36 0.07
N ALA A 43 -16.17 -2.94 -1.15
CA ALA A 43 -17.11 -3.02 -2.27
C ALA A 43 -17.51 -4.47 -2.56
N ILE A 44 -16.57 -5.42 -2.49
CA ILE A 44 -16.87 -6.86 -2.62
C ILE A 44 -17.80 -7.32 -1.50
N MET A 45 -17.57 -6.91 -0.25
CA MET A 45 -18.44 -7.29 0.87
C MET A 45 -19.89 -6.82 0.65
N GLU A 46 -20.07 -5.59 0.17
CA GLU A 46 -21.37 -4.96 -0.03
C GLU A 46 -22.15 -5.58 -1.20
N ASN A 47 -21.45 -5.86 -2.30
CA ASN A 47 -22.06 -6.27 -3.57
C ASN A 47 -22.06 -7.78 -3.82
N ARG A 48 -21.47 -8.59 -2.93
CA ARG A 48 -21.49 -10.05 -3.11
C ARG A 48 -22.91 -10.59 -3.06
N ASP A 49 -23.13 -11.66 -3.83
CA ASP A 49 -24.27 -12.55 -3.63
C ASP A 49 -24.15 -13.19 -2.24
N LYS A 50 -24.99 -12.76 -1.31
CA LYS A 50 -24.95 -13.21 0.10
C LYS A 50 -25.51 -14.61 0.28
N ASP A 51 -26.28 -15.12 -0.67
CA ASP A 51 -26.85 -16.47 -0.59
C ASP A 51 -25.79 -17.49 -0.98
N LYS A 52 -25.03 -17.18 -2.02
CA LYS A 52 -23.91 -17.99 -2.47
C LYS A 52 -22.64 -17.85 -1.61
N PHE A 53 -22.22 -16.60 -1.35
CA PHE A 53 -20.92 -16.32 -0.75
C PHE A 53 -21.04 -15.86 0.71
N LYS A 54 -20.91 -16.84 1.62
CA LYS A 54 -20.91 -16.57 3.08
C LYS A 54 -19.54 -16.11 3.52
N LEU A 55 -19.50 -15.11 4.42
CA LEU A 55 -18.25 -14.64 5.00
C LEU A 55 -17.65 -15.77 5.84
N LYS A 56 -16.42 -16.16 5.51
CA LYS A 56 -15.71 -17.24 6.18
C LYS A 56 -14.73 -16.72 7.21
N ASP A 57 -13.87 -15.78 6.81
CA ASP A 57 -12.76 -15.32 7.64
C ASP A 57 -12.22 -13.96 7.16
N ILE A 58 -11.43 -13.30 8.00
CA ILE A 58 -10.65 -12.11 7.67
C ILE A 58 -9.19 -12.45 7.91
N LYS A 59 -8.38 -12.41 6.84
CA LYS A 59 -6.96 -12.75 6.92
C LYS A 59 -6.09 -11.62 6.43
N GLU A 60 -4.94 -11.50 7.06
CA GLU A 60 -3.88 -10.60 6.64
C GLU A 60 -3.11 -11.20 5.46
N ARG A 61 -2.77 -10.35 4.49
CA ARG A 61 -1.94 -10.71 3.34
C ARG A 61 -0.97 -9.57 3.02
N THR A 62 0.28 -9.94 2.79
CA THR A 62 1.31 -9.05 2.27
C THR A 62 1.47 -9.28 0.77
N ILE A 63 1.57 -8.18 0.03
CA ILE A 63 1.75 -8.16 -1.42
C ILE A 63 3.07 -7.46 -1.70
N ASP A 64 3.94 -8.13 -2.45
CA ASP A 64 5.19 -7.55 -2.93
C ASP A 64 4.89 -6.66 -4.14
N THR A 65 5.27 -5.39 -4.05
CA THR A 65 5.05 -4.41 -5.12
C THR A 65 6.35 -3.68 -5.47
N LEU A 66 6.37 -3.01 -6.62
CA LEU A 66 7.50 -2.18 -7.05
C LEU A 66 7.84 -1.04 -6.07
N PHE A 67 6.85 -0.59 -5.29
CA PHE A 67 7.02 0.47 -4.29
C PHE A 67 7.18 -0.09 -2.86
N GLY A 68 7.42 -1.39 -2.73
CA GLY A 68 7.66 -2.11 -1.48
C GLY A 68 6.46 -2.94 -1.01
N GLU A 69 6.65 -3.68 0.08
CA GLU A 69 5.60 -4.54 0.64
C GLU A 69 4.38 -3.72 1.12
N VAL A 70 3.19 -4.24 0.82
CA VAL A 70 1.91 -3.70 1.29
C VAL A 70 1.09 -4.79 1.96
N THR A 71 0.78 -4.59 3.24
CA THR A 71 -0.02 -5.52 4.04
C THR A 71 -1.45 -5.00 4.23
N ILE A 72 -2.42 -5.84 3.87
CA ILE A 72 -3.86 -5.59 4.02
C ILE A 72 -4.54 -6.72 4.80
N LYS A 73 -5.68 -6.42 5.41
CA LYS A 73 -6.63 -7.42 5.87
C LYS A 73 -7.76 -7.51 4.87
N ARG A 74 -8.06 -8.72 4.41
CA ARG A 74 -9.13 -8.96 3.42
C ARG A 74 -10.07 -10.07 3.88
N ARG A 75 -11.30 -9.99 3.41
CA ARG A 75 -12.35 -10.97 3.67
C ARG A 75 -12.23 -12.15 2.71
N TYR A 76 -12.47 -13.35 3.24
CA TYR A 76 -12.56 -14.60 2.50
C TYR A 76 -13.97 -15.12 2.59
N TYR A 77 -14.45 -15.67 1.47
CA TYR A 77 -15.80 -16.18 1.34
C TYR A 77 -15.76 -17.67 1.05
N GLN A 78 -16.73 -18.39 1.58
CA GLN A 78 -17.00 -19.78 1.24
C GLN A 78 -18.14 -19.81 0.22
N ASP A 79 -17.93 -20.54 -0.86
CA ASP A 79 -19.02 -20.93 -1.76
C ASP A 79 -19.82 -22.04 -1.08
N SER A 80 -21.14 -21.94 -1.15
CA SER A 80 -22.08 -22.81 -0.42
C SER A 80 -22.42 -24.06 -1.21
#